data_AF-A0A1W1C5S8-F1
#
_entry.id   AF-A0A1W1C5S8-F1
#
_cell.length_a   1.000
_cell.length_b   1.000
_cell.length_c   1.000
_cell.angle_alpha   90.00
_cell.angle_beta   90.00
_cell.angle_gamma   90.00
#
_symmetry.space_group_name_H-M   'P 1'
#
loop_
_entity.id
_entity.type
_entity.pdbx_description
1 polymer ?
#
loop_
_entity_poly.entity_id
_entity_poly.type
_entity_poly.pdbx_seq_one_letter_code
_entity_poly.pdbx_strand_id
1 'polypeptide(L)'
;MKNNKTEFQEIVKKSVTILSDDDLTENLAKTIEDNTDLDFQKSKQLVDDIAETIELVDKNYKDLKKAKEDGKTRTQWLQNKVDIVVKDLSNEAKSKFVQEIKTNLDSSNNDMLIEVFDERVDLSKKLPNDKYEDLNKKAIIDDFNRQLKDNTVLGAIINEDGTFEIDTKHKEIQAVKKYFEAKLDSDYDKQFKTAISVATEIAKNRDLFPPSLKDKTPEEITMIVDKGVTSAKVAYKLENGELNAIDAVEYMIDRNTAILNSAIVKATTKYGGVIGGKVGGFVGSIFGPSGTIAGTEIGRVVGKFAGAKVGGMINTGVKKVASVAKSVVSSVVSGVKSVAKSVGSFISSLW
;
A
#
# COMPACT_ATOMS: atom_id res chain seq x y z
N MET A 1 -17.70 -18.45 -0.97
CA MET A 1 -16.82 -17.82 0.04
C MET A 1 -16.00 -18.81 0.87
N LYS A 2 -16.58 -19.83 1.55
CA LYS A 2 -15.76 -20.84 2.28
C LYS A 2 -14.80 -21.62 1.34
N ASN A 3 -15.28 -22.08 0.17
CA ASN A 3 -14.44 -22.77 -0.82
C ASN A 3 -13.30 -21.89 -1.36
N ASN A 4 -13.58 -20.62 -1.70
CA ASN A 4 -12.57 -19.68 -2.23
C ASN A 4 -11.40 -19.45 -1.25
N LYS A 5 -11.67 -19.43 0.07
CA LYS A 5 -10.64 -19.26 1.11
C LYS A 5 -9.72 -20.48 1.20
N THR A 6 -10.28 -21.69 1.11
CA THR A 6 -9.50 -22.93 1.10
C THR A 6 -8.65 -23.06 -0.16
N GLU A 7 -9.17 -22.65 -1.32
CA GLU A 7 -8.40 -22.64 -2.58
C GLU A 7 -7.25 -21.64 -2.51
N PHE A 8 -7.48 -20.40 -2.06
CA PHE A 8 -6.42 -19.42 -1.90
C PHE A 8 -5.35 -19.88 -0.89
N GLN A 9 -5.75 -20.55 0.19
CA GLN A 9 -4.82 -21.13 1.16
C GLN A 9 -3.88 -22.16 0.52
N GLU A 10 -4.40 -23.08 -0.31
CA GLU A 10 -3.57 -24.07 -0.97
C GLU A 10 -2.66 -23.44 -2.03
N ILE A 11 -3.12 -22.41 -2.75
CA ILE A 11 -2.26 -21.64 -3.67
C ILE A 11 -1.12 -20.97 -2.89
N VAL A 12 -1.44 -20.24 -1.80
CA VAL A 12 -0.42 -19.62 -0.95
C VAL A 12 0.57 -20.65 -0.43
N LYS A 13 0.08 -21.78 0.09
CA LYS A 13 0.92 -22.86 0.59
C LYS A 13 1.91 -23.34 -0.46
N LYS A 14 1.46 -23.63 -1.68
CA LYS A 14 2.32 -24.05 -2.80
C LYS A 14 3.38 -22.97 -3.12
N SER A 15 2.96 -21.71 -3.21
CA SER A 15 3.85 -20.59 -3.55
C SER A 15 4.90 -20.31 -2.47
N VAL A 16 4.59 -20.48 -1.18
CA VAL A 16 5.53 -20.16 -0.09
C VAL A 16 6.42 -21.33 0.33
N THR A 17 6.07 -22.58 0.01
CA THR A 17 6.92 -23.74 0.34
C THR A 17 8.21 -23.82 -0.48
N ILE A 18 8.27 -23.12 -1.61
CA ILE A 18 9.41 -23.09 -2.54
C ILE A 18 10.38 -21.93 -2.29
N LEU A 19 10.18 -21.12 -1.24
CA LEU A 19 10.97 -19.91 -0.96
C LEU A 19 12.46 -20.16 -0.64
N SER A 20 12.85 -21.41 -0.43
CA SER A 20 14.26 -21.78 -0.14
C SER A 20 14.87 -22.62 -1.27
N ASP A 21 14.22 -22.63 -2.43
CA ASP A 21 14.71 -23.31 -3.63
C ASP A 21 15.56 -22.33 -4.46
N ASP A 22 16.63 -22.84 -5.09
CA ASP A 22 17.56 -22.05 -5.91
C ASP A 22 16.86 -21.52 -7.19
N ASP A 23 15.82 -22.23 -7.65
CA ASP A 23 15.03 -21.90 -8.86
C ASP A 23 13.66 -21.25 -8.54
N LEU A 24 13.60 -20.39 -7.51
CA LEU A 24 12.35 -19.77 -7.04
C LEU A 24 11.47 -19.20 -8.18
N THR A 25 12.06 -18.46 -9.12
CA THR A 25 11.34 -17.89 -10.27
C THR A 25 10.70 -18.98 -11.14
N GLU A 26 11.43 -20.04 -11.45
CA GLU A 26 10.93 -21.12 -12.31
C GLU A 26 9.83 -21.92 -11.62
N ASN A 27 9.97 -22.15 -10.31
CA ASN A 27 8.96 -22.86 -9.53
C ASN A 27 7.68 -22.04 -9.33
N LEU A 28 7.79 -20.72 -9.15
CA LEU A 28 6.63 -19.83 -9.16
C LEU A 28 5.96 -19.78 -10.54
N ALA A 29 6.74 -19.79 -11.62
CA ALA A 29 6.21 -19.83 -12.98
C ALA A 29 5.43 -21.13 -13.25
N LYS A 30 5.96 -22.29 -12.86
CA LYS A 30 5.22 -23.58 -12.90
C LYS A 30 3.94 -23.52 -12.07
N THR A 31 3.98 -22.87 -10.91
CA THR A 31 2.78 -22.71 -10.07
C THR A 31 1.69 -21.89 -10.78
N ILE A 32 2.06 -20.87 -11.57
CA ILE A 32 1.11 -20.09 -12.39
C ILE A 32 0.58 -20.93 -13.54
N GLU A 33 1.45 -21.60 -14.28
CA GLU A 33 1.08 -22.48 -15.41
C GLU A 33 0.10 -23.58 -14.98
N ASP A 34 0.33 -24.19 -13.82
CA ASP A 34 -0.54 -25.23 -13.27
C ASP A 34 -1.93 -24.74 -12.82
N ASN A 35 -2.13 -23.42 -12.67
CA ASN A 35 -3.34 -22.84 -12.08
C ASN A 35 -4.03 -21.79 -12.96
N THR A 36 -3.51 -21.52 -14.15
CA THR A 36 -4.02 -20.51 -15.08
C THR A 36 -3.87 -20.98 -16.53
N ASP A 37 -4.42 -20.25 -17.49
CA ASP A 37 -4.26 -20.54 -18.92
C ASP A 37 -2.96 -19.97 -19.52
N LEU A 38 -2.02 -19.49 -18.69
CA LEU A 38 -0.74 -18.95 -19.14
C LEU A 38 0.27 -20.07 -19.40
N ASP A 39 0.96 -20.00 -20.54
CA ASP A 39 2.11 -20.85 -20.82
C ASP A 39 3.30 -20.53 -19.89
N PHE A 40 4.25 -21.47 -19.75
CA PHE A 40 5.43 -21.30 -18.90
C PHE A 40 6.22 -20.00 -19.15
N GLN A 41 6.34 -19.54 -20.41
CA GLN A 41 7.13 -18.35 -20.72
C GLN A 41 6.43 -17.07 -20.25
N LYS A 42 5.12 -16.95 -20.49
CA LYS A 42 4.31 -15.85 -19.94
C LYS A 42 4.24 -15.89 -18.42
N SER A 43 4.17 -17.10 -17.85
CA SER A 43 4.21 -17.30 -16.40
C SER A 43 5.54 -16.81 -15.81
N LYS A 44 6.67 -17.11 -16.46
CA LYS A 44 8.00 -16.64 -16.06
C LYS A 44 8.10 -15.11 -16.13
N GLN A 45 7.65 -14.51 -17.23
CA GLN A 45 7.61 -13.05 -17.37
C GLN A 45 6.76 -12.39 -16.27
N LEU A 46 5.60 -12.97 -15.94
CA LEU A 46 4.75 -12.46 -14.86
C LEU A 46 5.47 -12.51 -13.51
N VAL A 47 6.19 -13.60 -13.20
CA VAL A 47 6.99 -13.69 -11.96
C VAL A 47 8.10 -12.65 -11.95
N ASP A 48 8.79 -12.45 -13.06
CA ASP A 48 9.85 -11.45 -13.19
C ASP A 48 9.30 -10.02 -12.97
N ASP A 49 8.18 -9.67 -13.60
CA ASP A 49 7.52 -8.37 -13.43
C ASP A 49 7.12 -8.10 -11.97
N ILE A 50 6.61 -9.13 -11.27
CA ILE A 50 6.28 -9.08 -9.84
C ILE A 50 7.56 -8.90 -9.01
N ALA A 51 8.58 -9.71 -9.23
CA ALA A 51 9.83 -9.68 -8.48
C ALA A 51 10.56 -8.34 -8.64
N GLU A 52 10.61 -7.79 -9.86
CA GLU A 52 11.14 -6.46 -10.14
C GLU A 52 10.36 -5.36 -9.42
N THR A 53 9.04 -5.49 -9.34
CA THR A 53 8.20 -4.52 -8.63
C THR A 53 8.48 -4.54 -7.13
N ILE A 54 8.61 -5.72 -6.51
CA ILE A 54 9.02 -5.88 -5.11
C ILE A 54 10.43 -5.32 -4.88
N GLU A 55 11.38 -5.62 -5.76
CA GLU A 55 12.76 -5.11 -5.64
C GLU A 55 12.80 -3.58 -5.76
N LEU A 56 12.01 -3.00 -6.65
CA LEU A 56 11.90 -1.54 -6.79
C LEU A 56 11.36 -0.88 -5.51
N VAL A 57 10.30 -1.42 -4.92
CA VAL A 57 9.76 -0.92 -3.63
C VAL A 57 10.80 -1.07 -2.52
N ASP A 58 11.45 -2.23 -2.41
CA ASP A 58 12.46 -2.47 -1.38
C ASP A 58 13.66 -1.53 -1.50
N LYS A 59 14.18 -1.36 -2.73
CA LYS A 59 15.27 -0.43 -3.02
C LYS A 59 14.88 1.01 -2.69
N ASN A 60 13.68 1.44 -3.08
CA ASN A 60 13.18 2.77 -2.74
C ASN A 60 13.07 2.98 -1.23
N TYR A 61 12.60 1.97 -0.51
CA TYR A 61 12.48 2.03 0.94
C TYR A 61 13.84 2.08 1.65
N LYS A 62 14.80 1.24 1.24
CA LYS A 62 16.17 1.26 1.75
C LYS A 62 16.87 2.60 1.46
N ASP A 63 16.66 3.15 0.26
CA ASP A 63 17.20 4.45 -0.14
C ASP A 63 16.57 5.61 0.67
N LEU A 64 15.27 5.56 0.95
CA LEU A 64 14.61 6.53 1.84
C LEU A 64 15.16 6.45 3.27
N LYS A 65 15.31 5.24 3.82
CA LYS A 65 15.92 5.04 5.15
C LYS A 65 17.33 5.62 5.21
N LYS A 66 18.16 5.32 4.20
CA LYS A 66 19.51 5.85 4.09
C LYS A 66 19.51 7.38 4.00
N ALA A 67 18.59 7.97 3.25
CA ALA A 67 18.44 9.42 3.18
C ALA A 67 18.09 10.03 4.55
N LYS A 68 17.21 9.40 5.35
CA LYS A 68 16.89 9.85 6.72
C LYS A 68 18.11 9.75 7.65
N GLU A 69 18.89 8.67 7.56
CA GLU A 69 20.14 8.50 8.31
C GLU A 69 21.18 9.59 7.95
N ASP A 70 21.21 10.01 6.69
CA ASP A 70 22.08 11.08 6.20
C ASP A 70 21.50 12.50 6.46
N GLY A 71 20.46 12.61 7.30
CA GLY A 71 19.87 13.89 7.71
C GLY A 71 18.90 14.52 6.71
N LYS A 72 18.54 13.83 5.63
CA LYS A 72 17.55 14.30 4.66
C LYS A 72 16.14 13.96 5.13
N THR A 73 15.21 14.87 4.88
CA THR A 73 13.79 14.64 5.13
C THR A 73 13.18 13.74 4.05
N ARG A 74 12.07 13.08 4.39
CA ARG A 74 11.23 12.36 3.43
C ARG A 74 10.79 13.23 2.24
N THR A 75 10.49 14.51 2.49
CA THR A 75 10.18 15.49 1.44
C THR A 75 11.33 15.68 0.48
N GLN A 76 12.54 15.93 0.99
CA GLN A 76 13.71 16.10 0.12
C GLN A 76 13.99 14.82 -0.69
N TRP A 77 13.85 13.65 -0.08
CA TRP A 77 14.00 12.38 -0.78
C TRP A 77 12.98 12.22 -1.91
N LEU A 78 11.68 12.37 -1.62
CA LEU A 78 10.62 12.19 -2.61
C LEU A 78 10.69 13.24 -3.72
N GLN A 79 11.01 14.50 -3.38
CA GLN A 79 11.22 15.56 -4.36
C GLN A 79 12.33 15.19 -5.34
N ASN A 80 13.47 14.68 -4.85
CA ASN A 80 14.57 14.25 -5.72
C ASN A 80 14.13 13.11 -6.65
N LYS A 81 13.32 12.16 -6.18
CA LYS A 81 12.81 11.08 -7.03
C LYS A 81 11.85 11.57 -8.11
N VAL A 82 10.92 12.44 -7.74
CA VAL A 82 10.00 13.07 -8.70
C VAL A 82 10.79 13.89 -9.72
N ASP A 83 11.77 14.69 -9.28
CA ASP A 83 12.63 15.49 -10.16
C ASP A 83 13.37 14.61 -11.20
N ILE A 84 13.83 13.41 -10.82
CA ILE A 84 14.46 12.46 -11.74
C ILE A 84 13.46 11.96 -12.79
N VAL A 85 12.25 11.57 -12.36
CA VAL A 85 11.21 11.02 -13.26
C VAL A 85 10.76 12.07 -14.28
N VAL A 86 10.65 13.32 -13.84
CA VAL A 86 10.10 14.40 -14.67
C VAL A 86 11.18 15.22 -15.39
N LYS A 87 12.46 14.87 -15.29
CA LYS A 87 13.59 15.72 -15.71
C LYS A 87 13.48 16.18 -17.18
N ASP A 88 13.09 15.28 -18.07
CA ASP A 88 13.05 15.48 -19.53
C ASP A 88 11.71 16.09 -20.01
N LEU A 89 10.80 16.39 -19.09
CA LEU A 89 9.48 16.94 -19.39
C LEU A 89 9.48 18.47 -19.46
N SER A 90 8.58 19.03 -20.26
CA SER A 90 8.29 20.47 -20.24
C SER A 90 7.73 20.92 -18.88
N ASN A 91 7.85 22.19 -18.52
CA ASN A 91 7.35 22.69 -17.23
C ASN A 91 5.83 22.53 -17.07
N GLU A 92 5.08 22.69 -18.16
CA GLU A 92 3.64 22.42 -18.18
C GLU A 92 3.36 20.94 -17.90
N ALA A 93 4.08 20.04 -18.56
CA ALA A 93 3.92 18.60 -18.38
C ALA A 93 4.35 18.15 -16.97
N LYS A 94 5.41 18.73 -16.39
CA LYS A 94 5.80 18.54 -14.98
C LYS A 94 4.67 18.92 -14.03
N SER A 95 4.06 20.08 -14.26
CA SER A 95 3.00 20.61 -13.40
C SER A 95 1.74 19.74 -13.50
N LYS A 96 1.33 19.36 -14.72
CA LYS A 96 0.21 18.43 -14.93
C LYS A 96 0.44 17.08 -14.25
N PHE A 97 1.65 16.52 -14.40
CA PHE A 97 2.03 15.24 -13.80
C PHE A 97 1.84 15.23 -12.27
N VAL A 98 2.35 16.25 -11.56
CA VAL A 98 2.21 16.30 -10.11
C VAL A 98 0.78 16.63 -9.66
N GLN A 99 0.04 17.41 -10.44
CA GLN A 99 -1.37 17.71 -10.16
C GLN A 99 -2.26 16.46 -10.26
N GLU A 100 -1.99 15.56 -11.20
CA GLU A 100 -2.72 14.30 -11.33
C GLU A 100 -2.51 13.39 -10.13
N ILE A 101 -1.25 13.27 -9.66
CA ILE A 101 -0.92 12.52 -8.44
C ILE A 101 -1.64 13.15 -7.25
N LYS A 102 -1.56 14.48 -7.09
CA LYS A 102 -2.23 15.21 -6.02
C LYS A 102 -3.73 14.93 -6.00
N THR A 103 -4.39 15.10 -7.15
CA THR A 103 -5.85 14.98 -7.29
C THR A 103 -6.33 13.57 -6.95
N ASN A 104 -5.58 12.55 -7.35
CA ASN A 104 -5.95 11.17 -7.08
C ASN A 104 -5.68 10.76 -5.63
N LEU A 105 -4.61 11.27 -5.01
CA LEU A 105 -4.41 11.09 -3.56
C LEU A 105 -5.49 11.82 -2.75
N ASP A 106 -5.90 13.03 -3.16
CA ASP A 106 -6.94 13.82 -2.47
C ASP A 106 -8.27 13.07 -2.55
N SER A 107 -8.64 12.62 -3.75
CA SER A 107 -9.86 11.83 -3.99
C SER A 107 -9.83 10.53 -3.19
N SER A 108 -8.70 9.81 -3.24
CA SER A 108 -8.52 8.56 -2.48
C SER A 108 -8.73 8.76 -0.98
N ASN A 109 -8.17 9.82 -0.41
CA ASN A 109 -8.30 10.10 1.03
C ASN A 109 -9.70 10.54 1.42
N ASN A 110 -10.35 11.37 0.60
CA ASN A 110 -11.74 11.78 0.83
C ASN A 110 -12.69 10.59 0.72
N ASP A 111 -12.52 9.72 -0.27
CA ASP A 111 -13.32 8.50 -0.40
C ASP A 111 -13.08 7.52 0.76
N MET A 112 -11.84 7.39 1.23
CA MET A 112 -11.53 6.60 2.42
C MET A 112 -12.14 7.18 3.69
N LEU A 113 -12.20 8.50 3.82
CA LEU A 113 -12.85 9.15 4.96
C LEU A 113 -14.35 8.85 4.97
N ILE A 114 -15.01 8.91 3.81
CA ILE A 114 -16.42 8.53 3.66
C ILE A 114 -16.61 7.07 4.05
N GLU A 115 -15.76 6.16 3.57
CA GLU A 115 -15.82 4.73 3.91
C GLU A 115 -15.72 4.49 5.43
N VAL A 116 -14.85 5.23 6.12
CA VAL A 116 -14.57 4.99 7.55
C VAL A 116 -15.56 5.69 8.48
N PHE A 117 -15.99 6.91 8.17
CA PHE A 117 -16.75 7.77 9.09
C PHE A 117 -18.13 8.18 8.57
N ASP A 118 -18.49 7.83 7.32
CA ASP A 118 -19.67 8.37 6.64
C ASP A 118 -19.69 9.93 6.65
N GLU A 119 -18.50 10.53 6.62
CA GLU A 119 -18.31 11.97 6.67
C GLU A 119 -17.83 12.52 5.33
N ARG A 120 -18.49 13.59 4.87
CA ARG A 120 -18.05 14.36 3.71
C ARG A 120 -17.30 15.60 4.17
N VAL A 121 -16.02 15.43 4.47
CA VAL A 121 -15.08 16.52 4.77
C VAL A 121 -14.00 16.53 3.70
N ASP A 122 -13.73 17.70 3.13
CA ASP A 122 -12.63 17.84 2.17
C ASP A 122 -11.29 17.96 2.92
N LEU A 123 -10.50 16.89 2.87
CA LEU A 123 -9.13 16.84 3.39
C LEU A 123 -8.11 17.46 2.43
N SER A 124 -8.56 17.92 1.25
CA SER A 124 -7.67 18.53 0.28
C SER A 124 -7.12 19.86 0.80
N LYS A 125 -5.83 20.08 0.53
CA LYS A 125 -5.20 21.37 0.77
C LYS A 125 -5.09 22.11 -0.54
N LYS A 126 -5.63 23.34 -0.59
CA LYS A 126 -5.38 24.25 -1.70
C LYS A 126 -3.93 24.69 -1.68
N LEU A 127 -3.20 24.43 -2.76
CA LEU A 127 -1.84 24.91 -2.92
C LEU A 127 -1.85 26.37 -3.39
N PRO A 128 -0.93 27.22 -2.91
CA PRO A 128 -0.82 28.61 -3.37
C PRO A 128 -0.52 28.72 -4.86
N ASN A 129 0.26 27.77 -5.38
CA ASN A 129 0.66 27.67 -6.77
C ASN A 129 0.85 26.19 -7.12
N ASP A 130 0.34 25.80 -8.27
CA ASP A 130 0.26 24.43 -8.76
C ASP A 130 1.34 24.10 -9.81
N LYS A 131 2.20 25.08 -10.14
CA LYS A 131 3.38 24.90 -10.98
C LYS A 131 4.49 24.19 -10.23
N TYR A 132 5.06 23.16 -10.84
CA TYR A 132 6.15 22.37 -10.26
C TYR A 132 7.53 23.01 -10.48
N GLU A 133 7.74 24.19 -9.88
CA GLU A 133 8.94 25.03 -10.03
C GLU A 133 9.40 25.58 -8.68
N ASP A 134 10.70 25.86 -8.54
CA ASP A 134 11.31 26.52 -7.36
C ASP A 134 10.80 26.00 -5.99
N LEU A 135 10.33 26.91 -5.13
CA LEU A 135 9.82 26.59 -3.80
C LEU A 135 8.50 25.81 -3.81
N ASN A 136 7.73 25.87 -4.92
CA ASN A 136 6.46 25.15 -5.02
C ASN A 136 6.68 23.64 -5.08
N LYS A 137 7.81 23.18 -5.63
CA LYS A 137 8.16 21.76 -5.63
C LYS A 137 8.09 21.18 -4.21
N LYS A 138 8.73 21.85 -3.25
CA LYS A 138 8.71 21.44 -1.85
C LYS A 138 7.29 21.44 -1.30
N ALA A 139 6.49 22.47 -1.57
CA ALA A 139 5.11 22.57 -1.08
C ALA A 139 4.21 21.44 -1.63
N ILE A 140 4.36 21.09 -2.90
CA ILE A 140 3.63 19.98 -3.55
C ILE A 140 4.04 18.63 -2.93
N ILE A 141 5.34 18.41 -2.73
CA ILE A 141 5.84 17.15 -2.16
C ILE A 141 5.53 17.04 -0.66
N ASP A 142 5.55 18.14 0.08
CA ASP A 142 5.05 18.18 1.46
C ASP A 142 3.57 17.79 1.52
N ASP A 143 2.78 18.23 0.54
CA ASP A 143 1.38 17.84 0.44
C ASP A 143 1.22 16.34 0.11
N PHE A 144 2.03 15.77 -0.78
CA PHE A 144 2.04 14.31 -1.00
C PHE A 144 2.34 13.55 0.29
N ASN A 145 3.35 13.97 1.04
CA ASN A 145 3.70 13.32 2.31
C ASN A 145 2.59 13.45 3.36
N ARG A 146 1.90 14.60 3.43
CA ARG A 146 0.71 14.78 4.27
C ARG A 146 -0.40 13.82 3.84
N GLN A 147 -0.71 13.77 2.54
CA GLN A 147 -1.76 12.91 2.01
C GLN A 147 -1.45 11.42 2.21
N LEU A 148 -0.19 11.00 2.11
CA LEU A 148 0.22 9.63 2.43
C LEU A 148 0.09 9.31 3.92
N LYS A 149 0.37 10.28 4.80
CA LYS A 149 0.12 10.13 6.23
C LYS A 149 -1.38 9.94 6.49
N ASP A 150 -2.22 10.82 5.92
CA ASP A 150 -3.68 10.75 6.04
C ASP A 150 -4.21 9.40 5.51
N ASN A 151 -3.72 8.96 4.33
CA ASN A 151 -4.04 7.66 3.75
C ASN A 151 -3.67 6.49 4.68
N THR A 152 -2.47 6.54 5.27
CA THR A 152 -1.95 5.48 6.13
C THR A 152 -2.80 5.35 7.40
N VAL A 153 -3.18 6.47 8.02
CA VAL A 153 -4.03 6.44 9.22
C VAL A 153 -5.46 6.05 8.88
N LEU A 154 -6.06 6.57 7.82
CA LEU A 154 -7.40 6.15 7.38
C LEU A 154 -7.44 4.65 7.07
N GLY A 155 -6.43 4.16 6.36
CA GLY A 155 -6.35 2.74 5.97
C GLY A 155 -6.18 1.78 7.14
N ALA A 156 -5.57 2.23 8.24
CA ALA A 156 -5.47 1.43 9.46
C ALA A 156 -6.83 1.23 10.16
N ILE A 157 -7.79 2.11 9.92
CA ILE A 157 -9.14 2.06 10.51
C ILE A 157 -10.08 1.20 9.65
N ILE A 158 -9.83 1.14 8.32
CA ILE A 158 -10.67 0.38 7.40
C ILE A 158 -10.81 -1.08 7.87
N ASN A 159 -12.06 -1.50 8.05
CA ASN A 159 -12.46 -2.84 8.46
C ASN A 159 -11.83 -3.30 9.79
N GLU A 160 -11.41 -2.40 10.70
CA GLU A 160 -10.80 -2.76 11.99
C GLU A 160 -11.68 -3.66 12.87
N ASP A 161 -13.00 -3.55 12.68
CA ASP A 161 -14.08 -4.20 13.40
C ASP A 161 -14.51 -5.51 12.74
N GLY A 162 -14.01 -5.79 11.54
CA GLY A 162 -14.24 -7.03 10.82
C GLY A 162 -13.93 -8.22 11.74
N THR A 163 -14.98 -8.83 12.29
CA THR A 163 -14.86 -10.04 13.09
C THR A 163 -14.66 -11.20 12.13
N PHE A 164 -13.40 -11.56 11.88
CA PHE A 164 -13.10 -12.68 11.01
C PHE A 164 -12.92 -13.95 11.85
N GLU A 165 -13.80 -14.94 11.68
CA GLU A 165 -13.61 -16.28 12.25
C GLU A 165 -12.20 -16.80 11.94
N ILE A 166 -11.37 -16.94 12.97
CA ILE A 166 -10.09 -17.63 12.87
C ILE A 166 -10.45 -19.11 12.83
N ASP A 167 -10.23 -19.76 11.68
CA ASP A 167 -10.28 -21.21 11.64
C ASP A 167 -9.08 -21.73 12.44
N THR A 168 -9.31 -22.09 13.70
CA THR A 168 -8.26 -22.61 14.58
C THR A 168 -7.86 -24.05 14.24
N LYS A 169 -8.49 -24.68 13.22
CA LYS A 169 -8.27 -26.07 12.84
C LYS A 169 -7.31 -26.24 11.66
N HIS A 170 -7.01 -25.18 10.90
CA HIS A 170 -6.06 -25.29 9.79
C HIS A 170 -4.62 -25.48 10.30
N LYS A 171 -3.85 -26.33 9.63
CA LYS A 171 -2.44 -26.53 9.93
C LYS A 171 -1.65 -25.28 9.52
N GLU A 172 -0.90 -24.72 10.46
CA GLU A 172 0.01 -23.60 10.28
C GLU A 172 0.95 -23.82 9.07
N ILE A 173 1.01 -22.84 8.17
CA ILE A 173 2.00 -22.80 7.08
C ILE A 173 3.29 -22.20 7.64
N GLN A 174 4.31 -23.04 7.86
CA GLN A 174 5.56 -22.66 8.54
C GLN A 174 6.27 -21.47 7.87
N ALA A 175 6.30 -21.43 6.53
CA ALA A 175 6.88 -20.31 5.79
C ALA A 175 6.16 -18.97 6.06
N VAL A 176 4.84 -18.99 6.23
CA VAL A 176 4.05 -17.80 6.56
C VAL A 176 4.35 -17.33 7.97
N LYS A 177 4.40 -18.24 8.95
CA LYS A 177 4.83 -17.90 10.30
C LYS A 177 6.25 -17.32 10.35
N LYS A 178 7.20 -17.95 9.64
CA LYS A 178 8.57 -17.46 9.51
C LYS A 178 8.62 -16.02 9.02
N TYR A 179 7.75 -15.63 8.08
CA TYR A 179 7.67 -14.24 7.61
C TYR A 179 7.31 -13.26 8.73
N PHE A 180 6.31 -13.58 9.56
CA PHE A 180 5.90 -12.73 10.69
C PHE A 180 6.94 -12.69 11.80
N GLU A 181 7.57 -13.82 12.11
CA GLU A 181 8.59 -13.92 13.17
C GLU A 181 9.91 -13.25 12.78
N ALA A 182 10.29 -13.28 11.49
CA ALA A 182 11.48 -12.60 10.98
C ALA A 182 11.46 -11.09 11.27
N LYS A 183 12.66 -10.49 11.33
CA LYS A 183 12.81 -9.03 11.48
C LYS A 183 12.11 -8.30 10.33
N LEU A 184 11.65 -7.08 10.58
CA LEU A 184 11.21 -6.19 9.51
C LEU A 184 12.36 -5.98 8.52
N ASP A 185 12.02 -5.92 7.23
CA ASP A 185 12.98 -5.70 6.13
C ASP A 185 14.03 -6.81 5.97
N SER A 186 13.73 -8.02 6.42
CA SER A 186 14.61 -9.17 6.18
C SER A 186 14.65 -9.53 4.69
N ASP A 187 15.73 -10.15 4.22
CA ASP A 187 15.81 -10.59 2.81
C ASP A 187 14.70 -11.60 2.46
N TYR A 188 14.20 -12.34 3.45
CA TYR A 188 13.06 -13.25 3.31
C TYR A 188 11.76 -12.53 2.94
N ASP A 189 11.61 -11.25 3.30
CA ASP A 189 10.40 -10.47 3.03
C ASP A 189 10.19 -10.30 1.52
N LYS A 190 11.27 -10.14 0.74
CA LYS A 190 11.17 -9.98 -0.72
C LYS A 190 10.62 -11.23 -1.37
N GLN A 191 11.25 -12.37 -1.14
CA GLN A 191 10.83 -13.65 -1.69
C GLN A 191 9.39 -13.98 -1.26
N PHE A 192 9.07 -13.77 0.02
CA PHE A 192 7.73 -14.00 0.55
C PHE A 192 6.68 -13.12 -0.16
N LYS A 193 6.93 -11.82 -0.30
CA LYS A 193 6.01 -10.89 -1.00
C LYS A 193 5.84 -11.26 -2.47
N THR A 194 6.90 -11.70 -3.15
CA THR A 194 6.81 -12.23 -4.52
C THR A 194 5.87 -13.43 -4.58
N ALA A 195 6.06 -14.41 -3.70
CA ALA A 195 5.20 -15.61 -3.65
C ALA A 195 3.73 -15.28 -3.34
N ILE A 196 3.46 -14.37 -2.41
CA ILE A 196 2.08 -13.93 -2.10
C ILE A 196 1.47 -13.15 -3.27
N SER A 197 2.26 -12.34 -3.99
CA SER A 197 1.79 -11.61 -5.16
C SER A 197 1.42 -12.58 -6.29
N VAL A 198 2.25 -13.59 -6.55
CA VAL A 198 1.93 -14.69 -7.47
C VAL A 198 0.65 -15.42 -7.06
N ALA A 199 0.53 -15.80 -5.79
CA ALA A 199 -0.68 -16.45 -5.29
C ALA A 199 -1.92 -15.57 -5.47
N THR A 200 -1.78 -14.26 -5.30
CA THR A 200 -2.86 -13.28 -5.46
C THR A 200 -3.26 -13.11 -6.93
N GLU A 201 -2.29 -13.08 -7.84
CA GLU A 201 -2.53 -13.07 -9.29
C GLU A 201 -3.26 -14.33 -9.76
N ILE A 202 -2.83 -15.52 -9.32
CA ILE A 202 -3.53 -16.78 -9.62
C ILE A 202 -4.97 -16.73 -9.11
N ALA A 203 -5.17 -16.29 -7.87
CA ALA A 203 -6.49 -16.20 -7.26
C ALA A 203 -7.38 -15.14 -7.93
N LYS A 204 -6.83 -14.04 -8.44
CA LYS A 204 -7.54 -13.09 -9.30
C LYS A 204 -8.01 -13.78 -10.59
N ASN A 205 -7.12 -14.48 -11.30
CA ASN A 205 -7.45 -15.17 -12.55
C ASN A 205 -8.50 -16.28 -12.34
N ARG A 206 -8.58 -16.84 -11.13
CA ARG A 206 -9.57 -17.86 -10.73
C ARG A 206 -10.83 -17.27 -10.08
N ASP A 207 -11.04 -15.96 -10.13
CA ASP A 207 -12.20 -15.27 -9.55
C ASP A 207 -12.41 -15.56 -8.04
N LEU A 208 -11.32 -15.78 -7.30
CA LEU A 208 -11.38 -16.07 -5.86
C LEU A 208 -11.45 -14.80 -4.99
N PHE A 209 -11.16 -13.63 -5.57
CA PHE A 209 -11.15 -12.33 -4.90
C PHE A 209 -12.31 -11.42 -5.33
N PRO A 210 -12.61 -10.34 -4.55
CA PRO A 210 -13.64 -9.37 -4.92
C PRO A 210 -13.39 -8.74 -6.30
N PRO A 211 -14.46 -8.28 -6.99
CA PRO A 211 -14.35 -7.62 -8.30
C PRO A 211 -13.37 -6.45 -8.34
N SER A 212 -13.15 -5.78 -7.21
CA SER A 212 -12.22 -4.65 -7.08
C SER A 212 -10.76 -4.97 -7.45
N LEU A 213 -10.37 -6.24 -7.49
CA LEU A 213 -9.04 -6.67 -7.92
C LEU A 213 -8.97 -7.09 -9.41
N LYS A 214 -10.10 -7.33 -10.08
CA LYS A 214 -10.10 -7.91 -11.45
C LYS A 214 -9.43 -7.01 -12.47
N ASP A 215 -9.67 -5.71 -12.40
CA ASP A 215 -9.15 -4.74 -13.38
C ASP A 215 -7.72 -4.25 -13.05
N LYS A 216 -7.10 -4.79 -11.99
CA LYS A 216 -5.78 -4.36 -11.55
C LYS A 216 -4.66 -5.10 -12.26
N THR A 217 -3.61 -4.37 -12.61
CA THR A 217 -2.41 -4.93 -13.22
C THR A 217 -1.58 -5.71 -12.18
N PRO A 218 -0.69 -6.62 -12.62
CA PRO A 218 0.20 -7.35 -11.70
C PRO A 218 1.04 -6.44 -10.80
N GLU A 219 1.49 -5.29 -11.31
CA GLU A 219 2.29 -4.33 -10.54
C GLU A 219 1.45 -3.63 -9.45
N GLU A 220 0.20 -3.27 -9.75
CA GLU A 220 -0.74 -2.71 -8.76
C GLU A 220 -1.04 -3.73 -7.66
N ILE A 221 -1.32 -4.98 -8.04
CA ILE A 221 -1.56 -6.07 -7.08
C ILE A 221 -0.33 -6.34 -6.23
N THR A 222 0.86 -6.33 -6.82
CA THR A 222 2.11 -6.50 -6.08
C THR A 222 2.29 -5.41 -5.01
N MET A 223 2.01 -4.13 -5.35
CA MET A 223 2.09 -3.04 -4.38
C MET A 223 1.00 -3.11 -3.31
N ILE A 224 -0.21 -3.55 -3.66
CA ILE A 224 -1.31 -3.78 -2.71
C ILE A 224 -0.96 -4.93 -1.75
N VAL A 225 -0.38 -6.02 -2.27
CA VAL A 225 0.11 -7.16 -1.48
C VAL A 225 1.19 -6.70 -0.52
N ASP A 226 2.21 -5.96 -1.00
CA ASP A 226 3.28 -5.42 -0.13
C ASP A 226 2.69 -4.57 1.00
N LYS A 227 1.79 -3.62 0.69
CA LYS A 227 1.09 -2.79 1.69
C LYS A 227 0.35 -3.66 2.71
N GLY A 228 -0.41 -4.66 2.23
CA GLY A 228 -1.23 -5.56 3.06
C GLY A 228 -0.42 -6.44 4.00
N VAL A 229 0.49 -7.26 3.47
CA VAL A 229 1.26 -8.22 4.30
C VAL A 229 2.25 -7.50 5.21
N THR A 230 2.82 -6.37 4.77
CA THR A 230 3.68 -5.55 5.62
C THR A 230 2.90 -4.93 6.78
N SER A 231 1.70 -4.41 6.53
CA SER A 231 0.84 -3.88 7.61
C SER A 231 0.51 -4.96 8.64
N ALA A 232 0.19 -6.17 8.18
CA ALA A 232 -0.04 -7.31 9.08
C ALA A 232 1.22 -7.65 9.90
N LYS A 233 2.40 -7.63 9.28
CA LYS A 233 3.67 -7.89 9.98
C LYS A 233 3.99 -6.80 10.99
N VAL A 234 3.76 -5.53 10.66
CA VAL A 234 3.92 -4.40 11.58
C VAL A 234 2.97 -4.53 12.78
N ALA A 235 1.71 -4.89 12.55
CA ALA A 235 0.75 -5.16 13.63
C ALA A 235 1.20 -6.32 14.54
N TYR A 236 1.71 -7.41 13.95
CA TYR A 236 2.30 -8.51 14.72
C TYR A 236 3.49 -8.03 15.58
N LYS A 237 4.41 -7.25 15.01
CA LYS A 237 5.60 -6.74 15.70
C LYS A 237 5.25 -5.76 16.83
N LEU A 238 4.22 -4.93 16.62
CA LEU A 238 3.65 -4.09 17.67
C LEU A 238 3.11 -4.92 18.83
N GLU A 239 2.30 -5.94 18.53
CA GLU A 239 1.72 -6.79 19.57
C GLU A 239 2.78 -7.61 20.32
N ASN A 240 3.82 -8.04 19.60
CA ASN A 240 4.94 -8.78 20.19
C ASN A 240 5.93 -7.89 20.97
N GLY A 241 5.67 -6.58 21.07
CA GLY A 241 6.50 -5.63 21.81
C GLY A 241 7.83 -5.25 21.13
N GLU A 242 8.01 -5.64 19.86
CA GLU A 242 9.21 -5.31 19.07
C GLU A 242 9.14 -3.89 18.48
N LEU A 243 7.95 -3.29 18.45
CA LEU A 243 7.69 -1.96 17.90
C LEU A 243 6.64 -1.24 18.75
N ASN A 244 6.71 0.08 18.91
CA ASN A 244 5.62 0.84 19.52
C ASN A 244 4.66 1.36 18.43
N ALA A 245 3.48 1.85 18.85
CA ALA A 245 2.43 2.23 17.90
C ALA A 245 2.80 3.42 17.01
N ILE A 246 3.62 4.36 17.52
CA ILE A 246 4.06 5.53 16.75
C ILE A 246 5.08 5.10 15.70
N ASP A 247 6.05 4.26 16.08
CA ASP A 247 7.04 3.72 15.15
C ASP A 247 6.40 2.80 14.10
N ALA A 248 5.32 2.08 14.46
CA ALA A 248 4.52 1.31 13.52
C ALA A 248 3.87 2.18 12.44
N VAL A 249 3.26 3.30 12.84
CA VAL A 249 2.67 4.25 11.90
C VAL A 249 3.74 4.92 11.04
N GLU A 250 4.84 5.37 11.64
CA GLU A 250 5.94 6.03 10.90
C GLU A 250 6.62 5.07 9.90
N TYR A 251 6.84 3.81 10.29
CA TYR A 251 7.35 2.76 9.39
C TYR A 251 6.41 2.58 8.18
N MET A 252 5.09 2.52 8.42
CA MET A 252 4.12 2.37 7.34
C MET A 252 4.03 3.60 6.45
N ILE A 253 4.19 4.81 6.99
CA ILE A 253 4.26 6.04 6.20
C ILE A 253 5.48 5.99 5.28
N ASP A 254 6.67 5.66 5.80
CA ASP A 254 7.89 5.55 4.98
C ASP A 254 7.77 4.47 3.91
N ARG A 255 7.21 3.30 4.24
CA ARG A 255 6.97 2.24 3.25
C ARG A 255 5.98 2.69 2.18
N ASN A 256 4.90 3.36 2.55
CA ASN A 256 3.91 3.90 1.61
C ASN A 256 4.49 5.01 0.72
N THR A 257 5.43 5.83 1.22
CA THR A 257 6.17 6.79 0.40
C THR A 257 7.07 6.10 -0.62
N ALA A 258 7.74 5.01 -0.24
CA ALA A 258 8.50 4.20 -1.18
C ALA A 258 7.59 3.54 -2.25
N ILE A 259 6.42 3.04 -1.85
CA ILE A 259 5.40 2.50 -2.77
C ILE A 259 4.89 3.58 -3.72
N LEU A 260 4.59 4.80 -3.25
CA LEU A 260 4.16 5.91 -4.12
C LEU A 260 5.21 6.18 -5.19
N ASN A 261 6.48 6.25 -4.81
CA ASN A 261 7.55 6.45 -5.78
C ASN A 261 7.64 5.29 -6.78
N SER A 262 7.52 4.04 -6.33
CA SER A 262 7.50 2.87 -7.22
C SER A 262 6.31 2.90 -8.18
N ALA A 263 5.12 3.31 -7.71
CA ALA A 263 3.92 3.47 -8.52
C ALA A 263 4.11 4.54 -9.59
N ILE A 264 4.69 5.68 -9.22
CA ILE A 264 5.10 6.74 -10.15
C ILE A 264 6.03 6.18 -11.23
N VAL A 265 7.13 5.53 -10.83
CA VAL A 265 8.12 4.98 -11.78
C VAL A 265 7.47 3.96 -12.71
N LYS A 266 6.76 2.95 -12.19
CA LYS A 266 6.13 1.91 -13.02
C LYS A 266 5.07 2.48 -13.95
N ALA A 267 4.22 3.41 -13.49
CA ALA A 267 3.26 4.07 -14.35
C ALA A 267 3.95 4.84 -15.49
N THR A 268 5.01 5.60 -15.20
CA THR A 268 5.74 6.34 -16.25
C THR A 268 6.45 5.44 -17.26
N THR A 269 7.06 4.34 -16.81
CA THR A 269 7.70 3.35 -17.71
C THR A 269 6.67 2.65 -18.59
N LYS A 270 5.55 2.19 -18.00
CA LYS A 270 4.51 1.43 -18.71
C LYS A 270 3.78 2.25 -19.76
N TYR A 271 3.51 3.52 -19.47
CA TYR A 271 2.79 4.41 -20.37
C TYR A 271 3.70 5.28 -21.25
N GLY A 272 5.00 4.96 -21.34
CA GLY A 272 5.93 5.59 -22.29
C GLY A 272 6.06 7.11 -22.14
N GLY A 273 5.97 7.62 -20.91
CA GLY A 273 6.01 9.07 -20.65
C GLY A 273 4.72 9.83 -21.02
N VAL A 274 3.62 9.14 -21.35
CA VAL A 274 2.31 9.78 -21.53
C VAL A 274 1.84 10.31 -20.17
N ILE A 275 1.99 11.62 -20.00
CA ILE A 275 1.51 12.37 -18.83
C ILE A 275 0.03 12.71 -19.04
N GLY A 276 -0.80 12.25 -18.12
CA GLY A 276 -2.24 12.13 -18.28
C GLY A 276 -2.80 11.28 -17.15
N GLY A 277 -4.12 11.33 -16.92
CA GLY A 277 -4.84 10.67 -15.81
C GLY A 277 -4.57 9.17 -15.55
N LYS A 278 -3.76 8.50 -16.37
CA LYS A 278 -3.24 7.14 -16.15
C LYS A 278 -2.27 7.04 -14.96
N VAL A 279 -1.37 8.00 -14.76
CA VAL A 279 -0.44 7.97 -13.59
C VAL A 279 -1.24 8.17 -12.30
N GLY A 280 -2.09 9.20 -12.29
CA GLY A 280 -3.00 9.45 -11.19
C GLY A 280 -3.91 8.27 -10.90
N GLY A 281 -4.52 7.66 -11.93
CA GLY A 281 -5.38 6.49 -11.79
C GLY A 281 -4.65 5.27 -11.22
N PHE A 282 -3.40 5.02 -11.64
CA PHE A 282 -2.55 3.95 -11.10
C PHE A 282 -2.27 4.16 -9.60
N VAL A 283 -1.93 5.39 -9.21
CA VAL A 283 -1.75 5.77 -7.79
C VAL A 283 -3.06 5.60 -7.02
N GLY A 284 -4.17 6.12 -7.54
CA GLY A 284 -5.50 6.02 -6.92
C GLY A 284 -5.99 4.57 -6.78
N SER A 285 -5.59 3.67 -7.69
CA SER A 285 -5.92 2.26 -7.61
C SER A 285 -5.27 1.56 -6.41
N ILE A 286 -4.07 1.99 -6.00
CA ILE A 286 -3.32 1.43 -4.88
C ILE A 286 -3.73 2.09 -3.56
N PHE A 287 -3.83 3.42 -3.56
CA PHE A 287 -4.06 4.20 -2.35
C PHE A 287 -5.54 4.48 -2.06
N GLY A 288 -6.43 4.34 -3.03
CA GLY A 288 -7.87 4.49 -2.84
C GLY A 288 -8.52 3.36 -2.03
N PRO A 289 -9.83 3.48 -1.74
CA PRO A 289 -10.56 2.52 -0.91
C PRO A 289 -10.41 1.08 -1.40
N SER A 290 -10.59 0.85 -2.71
CA SER A 290 -10.52 -0.47 -3.33
C SER A 290 -9.18 -1.19 -3.08
N GLY A 291 -8.06 -0.48 -3.25
CA GLY A 291 -6.72 -1.03 -3.05
C GLY A 291 -6.41 -1.25 -1.58
N THR A 292 -6.81 -0.32 -0.71
CA THR A 292 -6.62 -0.45 0.73
C THR A 292 -7.44 -1.60 1.31
N ILE A 293 -8.73 -1.72 0.96
CA ILE A 293 -9.58 -2.83 1.38
C ILE A 293 -8.98 -4.16 0.94
N ALA A 294 -8.59 -4.27 -0.34
CA ALA A 294 -8.01 -5.51 -0.85
C ALA A 294 -6.69 -5.88 -0.15
N GLY A 295 -5.79 -4.91 0.05
CA GLY A 295 -4.53 -5.13 0.77
C GLY A 295 -4.76 -5.57 2.21
N THR A 296 -5.71 -4.94 2.91
CA THR A 296 -6.08 -5.31 4.26
C THR A 296 -6.63 -6.75 4.33
N GLU A 297 -7.50 -7.14 3.39
CA GLU A 297 -8.01 -8.51 3.33
C GLU A 297 -6.92 -9.54 3.03
N ILE A 298 -6.00 -9.24 2.09
CA ILE A 298 -4.86 -10.10 1.80
C ILE A 298 -3.97 -10.27 3.04
N GLY A 299 -3.61 -9.17 3.70
CA GLY A 299 -2.78 -9.20 4.92
C GLY A 299 -3.41 -10.00 6.04
N ARG A 300 -4.73 -9.89 6.24
CA ARG A 300 -5.48 -10.68 7.23
C ARG A 300 -5.52 -12.16 6.89
N VAL A 301 -5.85 -12.50 5.64
CA VAL A 301 -5.96 -13.90 5.22
C VAL A 301 -4.60 -14.59 5.30
N VAL A 302 -3.53 -13.95 4.80
CA VAL A 302 -2.16 -14.47 4.92
C VAL A 302 -1.74 -14.56 6.39
N GLY A 303 -2.04 -13.55 7.20
CA GLY A 303 -1.76 -13.56 8.65
C GLY A 303 -2.36 -14.75 9.38
N LYS A 304 -3.55 -15.22 8.95
CA LYS A 304 -4.17 -16.42 9.54
C LYS A 304 -3.41 -17.68 9.22
N PHE A 305 -2.84 -17.80 8.02
CA PHE A 305 -2.10 -18.99 7.62
C PHE A 305 -0.83 -19.23 8.46
N ALA A 306 -0.36 -18.23 9.22
CA ALA A 306 0.68 -18.37 10.24
C ALA A 306 0.19 -19.05 11.54
N GLY A 307 -1.08 -19.43 11.63
CA GLY A 307 -1.67 -20.11 12.79
C GLY A 307 -2.36 -19.17 13.79
N ALA A 308 -3.14 -19.76 14.69
CA ALA A 308 -4.05 -19.02 15.60
C ALA A 308 -3.32 -18.03 16.52
N LYS A 309 -2.10 -18.34 16.98
CA LYS A 309 -1.32 -17.45 17.84
C LYS A 309 -0.89 -16.18 17.08
N VAL A 310 -0.25 -16.34 15.93
CA VAL A 310 0.21 -15.22 15.10
C VAL A 310 -0.98 -14.40 14.60
N GLY A 311 -2.03 -15.06 14.09
CA GLY A 311 -3.25 -14.39 13.66
C GLY A 311 -3.96 -13.61 14.77
N GLY A 312 -3.99 -14.16 15.99
CA GLY A 312 -4.52 -13.47 17.18
C GLY A 312 -3.72 -12.22 17.52
N MET A 313 -2.39 -12.29 17.48
CA MET A 313 -1.52 -11.14 17.71
C MET A 313 -1.70 -10.05 16.65
N ILE A 314 -1.78 -10.42 15.37
CA ILE A 314 -2.07 -9.47 14.28
C ILE A 314 -3.40 -8.75 14.54
N ASN A 315 -4.45 -9.49 14.92
CA ASN A 315 -5.76 -8.90 15.17
C ASN A 315 -5.74 -7.88 16.32
N THR A 316 -5.05 -8.19 17.42
CA THR A 316 -4.87 -7.25 18.54
C THR A 316 -4.02 -6.05 18.14
N GLY A 317 -2.93 -6.27 17.42
CA GLY A 317 -2.05 -5.22 16.93
C GLY A 317 -2.77 -4.24 15.99
N VAL A 318 -3.60 -4.75 15.07
CA VAL A 318 -4.43 -3.92 14.18
C VAL A 318 -5.34 -3.00 14.99
N LYS A 319 -6.03 -3.52 16.02
CA LYS A 319 -6.90 -2.69 16.88
C LYS A 319 -6.13 -1.60 17.61
N LYS A 320 -4.91 -1.88 18.07
CA LYS A 320 -4.03 -0.88 18.70
C LYS A 320 -3.66 0.25 17.73
N VAL A 321 -3.23 -0.09 16.51
CA VAL A 321 -2.91 0.91 15.47
C VAL A 321 -4.15 1.72 15.11
N ALA A 322 -5.29 1.05 14.90
CA ALA A 322 -6.52 1.68 14.47
C ALA A 322 -7.07 2.66 15.53
N SER A 323 -6.96 2.35 16.82
CA SER A 323 -7.31 3.27 17.90
C SER A 323 -6.46 4.56 17.89
N VAL A 324 -5.16 4.45 17.63
CA VAL A 324 -4.27 5.62 17.50
C VAL A 324 -4.67 6.41 16.25
N ALA A 325 -4.89 5.72 15.13
CA ALA A 325 -5.30 6.32 13.87
C ALA A 325 -6.62 7.09 13.98
N LYS A 326 -7.64 6.52 14.62
CA LYS A 326 -8.94 7.19 14.89
C LYS A 326 -8.77 8.52 15.61
N SER A 327 -7.87 8.57 16.60
CA SER A 327 -7.59 9.78 17.37
C SER A 327 -6.94 10.86 16.49
N VAL A 328 -5.99 10.46 15.64
CA VAL A 328 -5.33 11.35 14.67
C VAL A 328 -6.33 11.90 13.66
N VAL A 329 -7.13 11.02 13.02
CA VAL A 329 -8.10 11.43 11.99
C VAL A 329 -9.19 12.33 12.57
N SER A 330 -9.76 11.98 13.73
CA SER A 330 -10.80 12.81 14.38
C SER A 330 -10.31 14.22 14.68
N SER A 331 -9.02 14.36 15.06
CA SER A 331 -8.39 15.66 15.31
C SER A 331 -8.26 16.49 14.02
N VAL A 332 -7.84 15.87 12.92
CA VAL A 332 -7.75 16.51 11.59
C VAL A 332 -9.13 16.98 11.13
N VAL A 333 -10.12 16.08 11.15
CA VAL A 333 -11.52 16.35 10.77
C VAL A 333 -12.11 17.50 11.57
N SER A 334 -11.93 17.48 12.90
CA SER A 334 -12.43 18.54 13.79
C SER A 334 -11.76 19.88 13.50
N GLY A 335 -10.47 19.87 13.20
CA GLY A 335 -9.72 21.06 12.79
C GLY A 335 -10.31 21.69 11.52
N VAL A 336 -10.54 20.88 10.48
CA VAL A 336 -11.14 21.34 9.21
C VAL A 336 -12.54 21.91 9.43
N LYS A 337 -13.40 21.20 10.18
CA LYS A 337 -14.76 21.66 10.51
C LYS A 337 -14.77 22.98 11.27
N SER A 338 -13.82 23.18 12.18
CA SER A 338 -13.72 24.40 12.99
C SER A 338 -13.36 25.62 12.14
N VAL A 339 -12.39 25.48 11.21
CA VAL A 339 -12.02 26.54 10.28
C VAL A 339 -13.21 26.94 9.39
N ALA A 340 -13.95 25.96 8.86
CA ALA A 340 -15.13 26.22 8.04
C ALA A 340 -16.22 27.00 8.81
N LYS A 341 -16.49 26.62 10.08
CA LYS A 341 -17.44 27.33 10.94
C LYS A 341 -17.00 28.75 11.25
N SER A 342 -15.72 29.00 11.49
CA SER A 342 -15.19 30.35 11.74
C SER A 342 -15.34 31.26 10.52
N VAL A 343 -15.10 30.75 9.31
CA VAL A 343 -15.33 31.51 8.07
C VAL A 343 -16.84 31.77 7.86
N GLY A 344 -17.69 30.77 8.06
CA GLY A 344 -19.13 30.91 7.91
C GLY A 344 -19.76 31.90 8.90
N SER A 345 -19.34 31.83 10.18
CA SER A 345 -19.82 32.75 11.22
C SER A 345 -19.40 34.20 10.95
N PHE A 346 -18.16 34.44 10.51
CA PHE A 346 -17.70 35.76 10.10
C PHE A 346 -18.54 36.32 8.93
N ILE A 347 -18.79 35.53 7.89
CA ILE A 347 -19.65 35.93 6.76
C ILE A 347 -21.07 36.23 7.25
N SER A 348 -21.65 35.38 8.10
CA SER A 348 -22.99 35.62 8.63
C SER A 348 -23.11 36.86 9.52
N SER A 349 -22.00 37.33 10.10
CA SER A 349 -21.96 38.55 10.92
C SER A 349 -21.81 39.85 10.12
N LEU A 350 -21.57 39.74 8.80
CA LEU A 350 -21.42 40.87 7.88
C LEU A 350 -22.72 41.20 7.11
N TRP A 351 -23.81 40.46 7.38
CA TRP A 351 -25.14 40.66 6.80
C TRP A 351 -26.19 40.78 7.91
#